data_AF-A0A4P1R1J9-F1
#
_entry.id   AF-A0A4P1R1J9-F1
#
_cell.length_a   1.000
_cell.length_b   1.000
_cell.length_c   1.000
_cell.angle_alpha   90.00
_cell.angle_beta   90.00
_cell.angle_gamma   90.00
#
_symmetry.space_group_name_H-M   'P 1'
#
loop_
_entity.id
_entity.type
_entity.pdbx_description
1 polymer ?
#
loop_
_entity_poly.entity_id
_entity_poly.type
_entity_poly.pdbx_seq_one_letter_code
_entity_poly.pdbx_strand_id
1 'polypeptide(L)'
;MESCNWVLKYASILLVLFYRSSSSTYATPISSFSPSPLELVIMNTTSLHQSYTALSDFRLINRRFLETCSAPSSSVQINISSSKSTLSNDEFVTVTVTGVKNPSEGDWVAMISPSNSNVGACPLNEAYYIQTGDIAKLPLLCHYPIKAQLLQNDPEYLSCKKKGCSGSLKFHVVNIRSDIEFAFFSGGYLNPCLVTRSNPIKFDNPKMPLYGHLSSIDSTATSMRLTWVSGDNQPQQVQYGDGKKVTSEVTTFSQNDMCSNPTIPSPAKDFGWHDPGYIHSAPGALSVIKAITDEVKSNNVNSIFHIGDISYATGFLAEWDYFLQLINPIASKVPYMTAIGNHERDYIASGSVYVTPDSGGECGVPYETYFPMPVQEKDKPWYSIEQASVHFTIISTEHNLLPNSEQYQWIQKDLASVNREKTPWLVFMGHRQMYHSGKILNEDKIFVSIIEPLLLQYKVKTWSLKRISEFGYLRGHATRTELKLELVNSGTRKVEDTFRITK
;
A
#
# COMPACT_ATOMS: atom_id res chain seq x y z
N MET A 1 -41.38 22.87 3.75
CA MET A 1 -40.23 22.41 4.54
C MET A 1 -40.51 20.97 4.91
N GLU A 2 -39.78 20.02 4.34
CA GLU A 2 -39.80 18.62 4.78
C GLU A 2 -38.35 18.18 4.95
N SER A 3 -38.02 17.60 6.11
CA SER A 3 -36.66 17.17 6.42
C SER A 3 -36.45 15.73 5.97
N CYS A 4 -35.59 15.53 4.97
CA CYS A 4 -35.07 14.21 4.61
C CYS A 4 -34.14 13.68 5.70
N ASN A 5 -34.72 13.22 6.81
CA ASN A 5 -34.04 12.59 7.93
C ASN A 5 -33.53 11.20 7.53
N TRP A 6 -32.31 11.16 6.96
CA TRP A 6 -31.56 9.93 6.70
C TRP A 6 -31.06 9.28 8.00
N VAL A 7 -31.99 8.73 8.79
CA VAL A 7 -31.65 7.96 10.00
C VAL A 7 -31.16 6.58 9.59
N LEU A 8 -29.84 6.36 9.59
CA LEU A 8 -29.25 5.03 9.47
C LEU A 8 -29.76 4.14 10.62
N LYS A 9 -30.49 3.07 10.29
CA LYS A 9 -31.05 2.12 11.27
C LYS A 9 -30.14 0.91 11.55
N TYR A 10 -29.11 0.69 10.72
CA TYR A 10 -28.23 -0.47 10.74
C TYR A 10 -26.80 -0.06 10.33
N ALA A 11 -25.80 -0.83 10.75
CA ALA A 11 -24.43 -0.70 10.23
C ALA A 11 -23.80 -2.07 9.98
N SER A 12 -23.37 -2.27 8.73
CA SER A 12 -22.47 -3.34 8.32
C SER A 12 -21.08 -2.77 8.08
N ILE A 13 -20.09 -3.36 8.74
CA ILE A 13 -18.72 -2.84 8.89
C ILE A 13 -17.74 -3.91 8.41
N LEU A 14 -16.68 -3.53 7.70
CA LEU A 14 -15.74 -4.50 7.13
C LEU A 14 -14.28 -4.17 7.50
N LEU A 15 -13.62 -5.06 8.24
CA LEU A 15 -12.19 -4.91 8.58
C LEU A 15 -11.32 -5.72 7.64
N VAL A 16 -10.25 -5.11 7.14
CA VAL A 16 -9.21 -5.78 6.34
C VAL A 16 -7.97 -6.05 7.20
N LEU A 17 -7.40 -7.25 7.05
CA LEU A 17 -6.17 -7.69 7.71
C LEU A 17 -5.23 -8.31 6.67
N PHE A 18 -3.99 -7.83 6.62
CA PHE A 18 -2.92 -8.41 5.80
C PHE A 18 -1.92 -9.13 6.68
N TYR A 19 -1.72 -10.43 6.45
CA TYR A 19 -0.58 -11.18 6.99
C TYR A 19 -0.30 -12.44 6.17
N ARG A 20 0.96 -12.91 6.19
CA ARG A 20 1.43 -14.08 5.43
C ARG A 20 2.35 -14.95 6.30
N SER A 21 2.38 -16.25 6.07
CA SER A 21 3.33 -17.16 6.73
C SER A 21 4.23 -17.87 5.72
N SER A 22 5.54 -17.83 5.96
CA SER A 22 6.53 -18.66 5.28
C SER A 22 6.62 -20.05 5.93
N SER A 23 6.72 -21.09 5.11
CA SER A 23 7.00 -22.45 5.55
C SER A 23 7.64 -23.27 4.43
N SER A 24 8.95 -23.51 4.53
CA SER A 24 9.71 -24.33 3.59
C SER A 24 10.55 -25.35 4.37
N THR A 25 10.15 -26.62 4.28
CA THR A 25 10.90 -27.76 4.81
C THR A 25 11.76 -28.37 3.72
N TYR A 26 13.07 -28.15 3.73
CA TYR A 26 14.01 -28.89 2.88
C TYR A 26 15.27 -29.32 3.64
N ALA A 27 15.85 -30.43 3.18
CA ALA A 27 16.91 -31.15 3.86
C ALA A 27 18.32 -30.68 3.46
N THR A 28 19.31 -31.06 4.25
CA THR A 28 20.74 -30.94 3.91
C THR A 28 21.09 -31.75 2.66
N PRO A 29 22.07 -31.30 1.88
CA PRO A 29 23.36 -31.99 1.91
C PRO A 29 24.57 -31.04 2.09
N ILE A 30 25.76 -31.62 2.10
CA ILE A 30 27.02 -31.00 2.57
C ILE A 30 27.86 -30.47 1.39
N SER A 31 28.34 -29.23 1.50
CA SER A 31 29.69 -28.86 1.03
C SER A 31 30.24 -27.73 1.92
N SER A 32 31.56 -27.60 2.00
CA SER A 32 32.23 -26.94 3.14
C SER A 32 32.77 -25.53 2.82
N PHE A 33 32.08 -24.50 3.29
CA PHE A 33 32.68 -23.25 3.76
C PHE A 33 31.81 -22.68 4.90
N SER A 34 32.41 -22.42 6.06
CA SER A 34 31.72 -21.79 7.19
C SER A 34 31.61 -20.28 6.95
N PRO A 35 30.41 -19.68 6.89
CA PRO A 35 30.27 -18.23 6.80
C PRO A 35 30.84 -17.55 8.04
N SER A 36 31.32 -16.32 7.91
CA SER A 36 31.64 -15.49 9.07
C SER A 36 30.39 -15.19 9.90
N PRO A 37 30.52 -14.86 11.20
CA PRO A 37 29.37 -14.44 12.02
C PRO A 37 28.63 -13.23 11.43
N LEU A 38 29.34 -12.35 10.71
CA LEU A 38 28.75 -11.21 10.03
C LEU A 38 27.90 -11.65 8.83
N GLU A 39 28.40 -12.57 8.00
CA GLU A 39 27.63 -13.14 6.87
C GLU A 39 26.42 -13.95 7.35
N LEU A 40 26.52 -14.65 8.48
CA LEU A 40 25.37 -15.33 9.11
C LEU A 40 24.31 -14.33 9.62
N VAL A 41 24.71 -13.17 10.13
CA VAL A 41 23.76 -12.09 10.47
C VAL A 41 23.15 -11.49 9.20
N ILE A 42 23.97 -11.16 8.20
CA ILE A 42 23.53 -10.57 6.92
C ILE A 42 22.55 -11.50 6.18
N MET A 43 22.86 -12.80 6.07
CA MET A 43 21.96 -13.77 5.43
C MET A 43 20.66 -13.94 6.20
N ASN A 44 20.70 -13.91 7.54
CA ASN A 44 19.48 -13.92 8.34
C ASN A 44 18.67 -12.63 8.19
N THR A 45 19.28 -11.44 8.13
CA THR A 45 18.53 -10.18 7.90
C THR A 45 17.96 -10.09 6.49
N THR A 46 18.69 -10.50 5.45
CA THR A 46 18.15 -10.58 4.08
C THR A 46 17.00 -11.59 4.00
N SER A 47 17.15 -12.77 4.61
CA SER A 47 16.09 -13.80 4.66
C SER A 47 14.85 -13.34 5.45
N LEU A 48 15.05 -12.67 6.59
CA LEU A 48 13.95 -12.03 7.33
C LEU A 48 13.28 -10.96 6.46
N HIS A 49 14.02 -9.99 5.95
CA HIS A 49 13.47 -8.87 5.20
C HIS A 49 12.66 -9.36 3.99
N GLN A 50 13.20 -10.28 3.18
CA GLN A 50 12.50 -10.89 2.04
C GLN A 50 11.23 -11.66 2.45
N SER A 51 11.22 -12.32 3.62
CA SER A 51 10.06 -13.12 4.07
C SER A 51 9.01 -12.32 4.85
N TYR A 52 9.38 -11.20 5.49
CA TYR A 52 8.45 -10.27 6.15
C TYR A 52 7.71 -9.39 5.13
N THR A 53 8.44 -8.78 4.20
CA THR A 53 7.90 -7.71 3.31
C THR A 53 7.29 -8.22 2.00
N ALA A 54 7.37 -9.53 1.73
CA ALA A 54 6.80 -10.20 0.55
C ALA A 54 7.21 -9.57 -0.81
N LEU A 55 8.37 -8.92 -0.86
CA LEU A 55 8.92 -8.27 -2.06
C LEU A 55 8.97 -9.27 -3.22
N SER A 56 8.34 -8.90 -4.33
CA SER A 56 8.45 -9.64 -5.58
C SER A 56 9.87 -9.55 -6.14
N ASP A 57 10.27 -10.52 -6.99
CA ASP A 57 11.57 -10.47 -7.69
C ASP A 57 11.76 -9.18 -8.50
N PHE A 58 10.65 -8.52 -8.87
CA PHE A 58 10.63 -7.18 -9.44
C PHE A 58 11.17 -6.10 -8.49
N ARG A 59 10.77 -6.08 -7.21
CA ARG A 59 11.37 -5.23 -6.17
C ARG A 59 12.80 -5.66 -5.79
N LEU A 60 13.32 -6.72 -6.42
CA LEU A 60 14.74 -7.12 -6.41
C LEU A 60 15.53 -6.68 -7.66
N ILE A 61 14.93 -5.93 -8.60
CA ILE A 61 15.64 -5.40 -9.80
C ILE A 61 16.53 -4.20 -9.46
N ASN A 62 16.08 -3.33 -8.56
CA ASN A 62 16.81 -2.15 -8.12
C ASN A 62 17.93 -2.57 -7.15
N ARG A 63 18.78 -3.52 -7.54
CA ARG A 63 19.73 -4.23 -6.68
C ARG A 63 20.98 -4.75 -7.38
N ARG A 64 21.19 -4.54 -8.71
CA ARG A 64 22.40 -5.04 -9.40
C ARG A 64 23.08 -4.09 -10.38
N PHE A 65 24.34 -4.41 -10.71
CA PHE A 65 25.17 -3.68 -11.68
C PHE A 65 24.62 -3.82 -13.09
N LEU A 66 24.60 -2.71 -13.81
CA LEU A 66 24.45 -2.73 -15.26
C LEU A 66 25.81 -2.98 -15.89
N GLU A 67 26.03 -4.21 -16.33
CA GLU A 67 27.19 -4.52 -17.16
C GLU A 67 27.05 -3.83 -18.53
N THR A 68 28.19 -3.49 -19.15
CA THR A 68 28.22 -2.95 -20.51
C THR A 68 27.83 -4.04 -21.50
N CYS A 69 26.64 -3.95 -22.09
CA CYS A 69 26.14 -4.96 -23.02
C CYS A 69 27.09 -5.13 -24.21
N SER A 70 27.61 -6.35 -24.37
CA SER A 70 28.77 -6.64 -25.23
C SER A 70 28.56 -6.30 -26.72
N ALA A 71 27.30 -6.19 -27.15
CA ALA A 71 26.88 -5.23 -28.16
C ALA A 71 25.36 -4.96 -28.03
N PRO A 72 24.88 -3.72 -27.81
CA PRO A 72 23.49 -3.37 -28.05
C PRO A 72 23.22 -3.49 -29.55
N SER A 73 22.60 -4.60 -29.97
CA SER A 73 22.38 -4.88 -31.38
C SER A 73 21.35 -3.91 -31.94
N SER A 74 21.75 -3.06 -32.90
CA SER A 74 20.89 -2.06 -33.56
C SER A 74 19.67 -2.62 -34.30
N SER A 75 19.57 -3.96 -34.40
CA SER A 75 18.37 -4.68 -34.82
C SER A 75 17.25 -4.73 -33.77
N VAL A 76 17.57 -4.51 -32.48
CA VAL A 76 16.62 -4.67 -31.38
C VAL A 76 15.80 -3.40 -31.22
N GLN A 77 14.48 -3.54 -31.39
CA GLN A 77 13.52 -2.44 -31.27
C GLN A 77 12.44 -2.82 -30.27
N ILE A 78 11.95 -1.85 -29.51
CA ILE A 78 10.82 -2.00 -28.59
C ILE A 78 9.71 -1.03 -28.98
N ASN A 79 8.57 -1.59 -29.36
CA ASN A 79 7.44 -0.86 -29.93
C ASN A 79 6.21 -0.99 -29.01
N ILE A 80 5.56 0.15 -28.72
CA ILE A 80 4.31 0.20 -27.97
C ILE A 80 3.16 0.22 -28.98
N SER A 81 2.30 -0.79 -28.98
CA SER A 81 1.03 -0.73 -29.71
C SER A 81 -0.06 -0.20 -28.78
N SER A 82 -0.27 1.12 -28.79
CA SER A 82 -1.53 1.73 -28.34
C SER A 82 -2.47 1.92 -29.54
N SER A 83 -3.76 2.11 -29.25
CA SER A 83 -4.78 2.46 -30.25
C SER A 83 -4.75 3.94 -30.69
N LYS A 84 -3.94 4.76 -30.00
CA LYS A 84 -3.77 6.20 -30.16
C LYS A 84 -2.29 6.58 -30.14
N SER A 85 -1.99 7.84 -30.43
CA SER A 85 -0.70 8.51 -30.17
C SER A 85 -0.38 8.75 -28.68
N THR A 86 -1.37 8.56 -27.81
CA THR A 86 -1.41 9.03 -26.41
C THR A 86 -2.25 8.08 -25.56
N LEU A 87 -1.99 8.03 -24.25
CA LEU A 87 -2.60 7.06 -23.33
C LEU A 87 -3.87 7.56 -22.65
N SER A 88 -4.81 6.65 -22.47
CA SER A 88 -6.02 6.82 -21.65
C SER A 88 -5.69 6.70 -20.15
N ASN A 89 -6.61 7.10 -19.27
CA ASN A 89 -6.35 7.12 -17.82
C ASN A 89 -6.14 5.73 -17.18
N ASP A 90 -6.67 4.69 -17.80
CA ASP A 90 -6.52 3.28 -17.45
C ASP A 90 -6.62 2.49 -18.77
N GLU A 91 -5.54 1.83 -19.20
CA GLU A 91 -5.57 0.92 -20.35
C GLU A 91 -4.52 -0.20 -20.29
N PHE A 92 -4.67 -1.20 -21.16
CA PHE A 92 -3.68 -2.27 -21.35
C PHE A 92 -2.89 -2.03 -22.65
N VAL A 93 -1.68 -1.49 -22.53
CA VAL A 93 -0.76 -1.38 -23.68
C VAL A 93 -0.12 -2.75 -23.94
N THR A 94 0.12 -3.06 -25.22
CA THR A 94 0.97 -4.21 -25.60
C THR A 94 2.32 -3.69 -26.06
N VAL A 95 3.39 -4.17 -25.45
CA VAL A 95 4.77 -3.77 -25.71
C VAL A 95 5.49 -4.94 -26.35
N THR A 96 6.01 -4.73 -27.56
CA THR A 96 6.63 -5.79 -28.36
C THR A 96 8.09 -5.47 -28.61
N VAL A 97 8.98 -6.35 -28.16
CA VAL A 97 10.41 -6.32 -28.48
C VAL A 97 10.63 -7.20 -29.72
N THR A 98 11.38 -6.70 -30.70
CA THR A 98 11.71 -7.40 -31.95
C THR A 98 13.21 -7.40 -32.20
N GLY A 99 13.72 -8.35 -33.00
CA GLY A 99 15.11 -8.36 -33.45
C GLY A 99 16.15 -8.90 -32.46
N VAL A 100 15.70 -9.61 -31.42
CA VAL A 100 16.56 -10.23 -30.39
C VAL A 100 17.21 -11.49 -30.94
N LYS A 101 18.52 -11.46 -31.20
CA LYS A 101 19.23 -12.58 -31.87
C LYS A 101 19.21 -13.88 -31.06
N ASN A 102 19.38 -13.78 -29.74
CA ASN A 102 19.44 -14.90 -28.81
C ASN A 102 18.46 -14.64 -27.64
N PRO A 103 17.17 -15.02 -27.74
CA PRO A 103 16.22 -14.90 -26.64
C PRO A 103 16.67 -15.65 -25.37
N SER A 104 16.50 -15.02 -24.21
CA SER A 104 16.84 -15.58 -22.90
C SER A 104 15.65 -15.57 -21.93
N GLU A 105 15.62 -16.54 -21.02
CA GLU A 105 14.69 -16.55 -19.86
C GLU A 105 14.88 -15.29 -18.98
N GLY A 106 16.10 -14.73 -19.00
CA GLY A 106 16.47 -13.49 -18.33
C GLY A 106 16.26 -12.21 -19.14
N ASP A 107 15.62 -12.25 -20.30
CA ASP A 107 15.30 -11.01 -21.03
C ASP A 107 13.99 -10.41 -20.49
N TRP A 108 13.95 -9.09 -20.26
CA TRP A 108 12.85 -8.42 -19.56
C TRP A 108 12.56 -6.99 -20.02
N VAL A 109 11.33 -6.55 -19.82
CA VAL A 109 10.86 -5.19 -20.17
C VAL A 109 10.44 -4.45 -18.92
N ALA A 110 10.96 -3.24 -18.77
CA ALA A 110 10.68 -2.29 -17.71
C ALA A 110 9.76 -1.17 -18.20
N MET A 111 8.89 -0.65 -17.34
CA MET A 111 8.11 0.57 -17.54
C MET A 111 8.69 1.68 -16.66
N ILE A 112 9.13 2.78 -17.28
CA ILE A 112 9.85 3.88 -16.61
C ILE A 112 9.01 5.15 -16.69
N SER A 113 8.96 5.95 -15.61
CA SER A 113 8.35 7.28 -15.62
C SER A 113 8.95 8.16 -14.51
N PRO A 114 9.29 9.45 -14.76
CA PRO A 114 9.27 10.15 -16.04
C PRO A 114 10.13 9.48 -17.11
N SER A 115 9.80 9.67 -18.39
CA SER A 115 10.45 8.90 -19.48
C SER A 115 11.97 9.13 -19.56
N ASN A 116 12.41 10.36 -19.28
CA ASN A 116 13.83 10.74 -19.26
C ASN A 116 14.60 10.28 -18.01
N SER A 117 13.96 9.57 -17.07
CA SER A 117 14.63 9.06 -15.86
C SER A 117 15.84 8.19 -16.20
N ASN A 118 16.93 8.39 -15.46
CA ASN A 118 18.18 7.64 -15.65
C ASN A 118 18.02 6.20 -15.13
N VAL A 119 18.11 5.21 -16.03
CA VAL A 119 18.15 3.77 -15.66
C VAL A 119 19.54 3.17 -15.87
N GLY A 120 20.58 4.01 -15.82
CA GLY A 120 21.97 3.58 -15.70
C GLY A 120 22.33 3.13 -14.28
N ALA A 121 23.56 2.65 -14.09
CA ALA A 121 24.06 2.27 -12.77
C ALA A 121 24.46 3.50 -11.93
N CYS A 122 23.96 3.57 -10.71
CA CYS A 122 24.39 4.51 -9.67
C CYS A 122 24.99 3.74 -8.47
N PRO A 123 26.30 3.40 -8.48
CA PRO A 123 26.92 2.64 -7.39
C PRO A 123 26.91 3.36 -6.05
N LEU A 124 26.93 4.71 -6.03
CA LEU A 124 26.91 5.49 -4.80
C LEU A 124 25.61 5.34 -4.00
N ASN A 125 24.51 4.94 -4.65
CA ASN A 125 23.22 4.77 -4.00
C ASN A 125 23.19 3.49 -3.12
N GLU A 126 24.21 2.61 -3.16
CA GLU A 126 24.28 1.38 -2.32
C GLU A 126 24.13 1.74 -0.83
N ALA A 127 24.69 2.89 -0.42
CA ALA A 127 24.51 3.44 0.92
C ALA A 127 23.04 3.71 1.27
N TYR A 128 22.22 4.14 0.31
CA TYR A 128 20.80 4.50 0.53
C TYR A 128 19.93 3.27 0.81
N TYR A 129 20.31 2.09 0.31
CA TYR A 129 19.59 0.84 0.58
C TYR A 129 19.74 0.33 2.02
N ILE A 130 20.83 0.73 2.72
CA ILE A 130 21.00 0.49 4.15
C ILE A 130 19.81 1.07 4.95
N GLN A 131 19.16 2.15 4.46
CA GLN A 131 17.96 2.73 5.08
C GLN A 131 16.68 1.90 4.93
N THR A 132 16.68 0.82 4.13
CA THR A 132 15.59 -0.18 4.08
C THR A 132 15.87 -1.40 4.97
N GLY A 133 17.09 -1.52 5.51
CA GLY A 133 17.59 -2.76 6.10
C GLY A 133 18.10 -3.81 5.09
N ASP A 134 18.06 -3.51 3.78
CA ASP A 134 18.63 -4.37 2.75
C ASP A 134 20.13 -4.10 2.54
N ILE A 135 20.94 -5.12 2.81
CA ILE A 135 22.41 -5.05 2.87
C ILE A 135 23.08 -6.19 2.09
N ALA A 136 22.40 -6.73 1.08
CA ALA A 136 23.03 -7.57 0.07
C ALA A 136 24.03 -6.75 -0.80
N LYS A 137 24.83 -7.40 -1.64
CA LYS A 137 25.80 -6.69 -2.52
C LYS A 137 25.06 -6.07 -3.70
N LEU A 138 24.83 -4.75 -3.67
CA LEU A 138 23.96 -4.04 -4.62
C LEU A 138 24.69 -2.93 -5.37
N PRO A 139 24.66 -2.94 -6.70
CA PRO A 139 24.54 -1.66 -7.42
C PRO A 139 23.11 -1.41 -7.87
N LEU A 140 22.79 -0.23 -8.39
CA LEU A 140 21.40 0.23 -8.44
C LEU A 140 21.08 0.93 -9.75
N LEU A 141 19.87 0.74 -10.26
CA LEU A 141 19.30 1.63 -11.27
C LEU A 141 19.13 3.01 -10.61
N CYS A 142 19.65 4.07 -11.24
CA CYS A 142 19.52 5.44 -10.71
C CYS A 142 18.06 5.91 -10.53
N HIS A 143 17.11 5.21 -11.16
CA HIS A 143 15.68 5.40 -11.02
C HIS A 143 14.98 4.04 -11.14
N TYR A 144 14.00 3.78 -10.27
CA TYR A 144 13.25 2.53 -10.28
C TYR A 144 12.31 2.40 -11.49
N PRO A 145 12.18 1.21 -12.11
CA PRO A 145 11.02 0.89 -12.91
C PRO A 145 9.78 0.84 -12.04
N ILE A 146 8.65 1.23 -12.62
CA ILE A 146 7.34 1.20 -11.95
C ILE A 146 6.67 -0.17 -12.10
N LYS A 147 6.90 -0.83 -13.23
CA LYS A 147 6.53 -2.25 -13.48
C LYS A 147 7.61 -2.90 -14.34
N ALA A 148 7.80 -4.21 -14.20
CA ALA A 148 8.52 -5.00 -15.20
C ALA A 148 7.92 -6.41 -15.34
N GLN A 149 8.23 -7.06 -16.46
CA GLN A 149 7.88 -8.45 -16.74
C GLN A 149 9.02 -9.13 -17.50
N LEU A 150 9.28 -10.40 -17.19
CA LEU A 150 10.15 -11.25 -17.99
C LEU A 150 9.49 -11.51 -19.36
N LEU A 151 10.28 -11.41 -20.44
CA LEU A 151 9.80 -11.53 -21.81
C LEU A 151 9.40 -12.97 -22.17
N GLN A 152 9.88 -13.97 -21.41
CA GLN A 152 9.41 -15.35 -21.46
C GLN A 152 7.93 -15.54 -21.05
N ASN A 153 7.28 -14.52 -20.47
CA ASN A 153 5.83 -14.54 -20.25
C ASN A 153 5.04 -14.59 -21.59
N ASP A 154 5.68 -14.26 -22.72
CA ASP A 154 5.24 -14.66 -24.05
C ASP A 154 5.75 -16.08 -24.36
N PRO A 155 4.88 -17.11 -24.40
CA PRO A 155 5.29 -18.51 -24.52
C PRO A 155 5.90 -18.87 -25.90
N GLU A 156 5.88 -17.95 -26.87
CA GLU A 156 6.50 -18.15 -28.18
C GLU A 156 7.91 -17.53 -28.28
N TYR A 157 8.26 -16.64 -27.36
CA TYR A 157 9.46 -15.81 -27.40
C TYR A 157 10.76 -16.64 -27.39
N LEU A 158 10.97 -17.46 -26.37
CA LEU A 158 12.17 -18.31 -26.22
C LEU A 158 12.35 -19.26 -27.42
N SER A 159 11.24 -19.70 -28.03
CA SER A 159 11.25 -20.58 -29.19
C SER A 159 11.48 -19.87 -30.54
N CYS A 160 11.60 -18.54 -30.56
CA CYS A 160 11.71 -17.70 -31.76
C CYS A 160 10.70 -18.06 -32.88
N LYS A 161 9.47 -18.47 -32.53
CA LYS A 161 8.42 -18.77 -33.52
C LYS A 161 7.95 -17.53 -34.29
N LYS A 162 8.03 -16.36 -33.64
CA LYS A 162 7.65 -15.07 -34.22
C LYS A 162 8.77 -14.48 -35.06
N LYS A 163 8.42 -13.91 -36.22
CA LYS A 163 9.36 -13.37 -37.21
C LYS A 163 10.32 -12.35 -36.58
N GLY A 164 11.61 -12.67 -36.60
CA GLY A 164 12.65 -11.83 -35.99
C GLY A 164 12.78 -11.98 -34.47
N CYS A 165 12.42 -13.15 -33.92
CA CYS A 165 12.50 -13.51 -32.50
C CYS A 165 11.87 -12.44 -31.59
N SER A 166 10.60 -12.12 -31.83
CA SER A 166 9.88 -11.12 -31.05
C SER A 166 9.10 -11.71 -29.87
N GLY A 167 8.94 -10.91 -28.83
CA GLY A 167 8.08 -11.19 -27.67
C GLY A 167 7.18 -10.00 -27.37
N SER A 168 5.94 -10.26 -26.97
CA SER A 168 4.90 -9.26 -26.73
C SER A 168 4.30 -9.40 -25.33
N LEU A 169 4.44 -8.36 -24.51
CA LEU A 169 3.96 -8.29 -23.13
C LEU A 169 2.78 -7.31 -23.01
N LYS A 170 1.83 -7.59 -22.10
CA LYS A 170 0.74 -6.66 -21.78
C LYS A 170 0.99 -5.98 -20.45
N PHE A 171 1.05 -4.66 -20.46
CA PHE A 171 1.18 -3.84 -19.25
C PHE A 171 -0.14 -3.11 -18.99
N HIS A 172 -0.67 -3.27 -17.78
CA HIS A 172 -1.72 -2.39 -17.27
C HIS A 172 -1.09 -1.07 -16.85
N VAL A 173 -1.54 0.03 -17.47
CA VAL A 173 -1.01 1.38 -17.28
C VAL A 173 -2.13 2.27 -16.76
N VAL A 174 -1.81 3.06 -15.74
CA VAL A 174 -2.71 4.06 -15.14
C VAL A 174 -2.05 5.43 -15.25
N ASN A 175 -2.83 6.51 -15.26
CA ASN A 175 -2.31 7.86 -15.37
C ASN A 175 -1.64 8.35 -14.07
N ILE A 176 -0.32 8.26 -14.07
CA ILE A 176 0.60 8.67 -12.99
C ILE A 176 1.15 10.10 -13.18
N ARG A 177 0.44 10.95 -13.96
CA ARG A 177 0.71 12.37 -14.26
C ARG A 177 1.97 12.69 -15.08
N SER A 178 2.99 11.83 -15.08
CA SER A 178 4.19 11.94 -15.91
C SER A 178 4.08 11.12 -17.21
N ASP A 179 5.02 11.33 -18.15
CA ASP A 179 5.11 10.51 -19.36
C ASP A 179 5.88 9.20 -19.11
N ILE A 180 5.61 8.16 -19.89
CA ILE A 180 6.23 6.84 -19.71
C ILE A 180 7.05 6.44 -20.94
N GLU A 181 8.04 5.59 -20.72
CA GLU A 181 8.67 4.78 -21.77
C GLU A 181 8.78 3.32 -21.32
N PHE A 182 9.18 2.44 -22.24
CA PHE A 182 9.58 1.08 -21.90
C PHE A 182 11.04 0.84 -22.27
N ALA A 183 11.80 0.28 -21.34
CA ALA A 183 13.20 -0.08 -21.52
C ALA A 183 13.34 -1.61 -21.58
N PHE A 184 14.10 -2.11 -22.57
CA PHE A 184 14.39 -3.54 -22.72
C PHE A 184 15.77 -3.86 -22.16
N PHE A 185 15.82 -4.90 -21.32
CA PHE A 185 17.03 -5.38 -20.67
C PHE A 185 17.25 -6.87 -20.94
N SER A 186 18.52 -7.28 -21.00
CA SER A 186 18.94 -8.69 -20.98
C SER A 186 19.76 -9.02 -19.72
N GLY A 187 20.23 -10.26 -19.61
CA GLY A 187 21.11 -10.70 -18.50
C GLY A 187 20.38 -11.07 -17.19
N GLY A 188 19.05 -11.08 -17.22
CA GLY A 188 18.19 -11.36 -16.06
C GLY A 188 18.08 -10.18 -15.11
N TYR A 189 17.42 -10.43 -13.99
CA TYR A 189 17.53 -9.57 -12.81
C TYR A 189 18.87 -9.79 -12.07
N LEU A 190 19.68 -10.77 -12.49
CA LEU A 190 20.92 -11.19 -11.81
C LEU A 190 22.18 -10.46 -12.30
N ASN A 191 22.21 -10.00 -13.55
CA ASN A 191 23.19 -9.07 -14.12
C ASN A 191 22.48 -8.26 -15.23
N PRO A 192 21.60 -7.30 -14.86
CA PRO A 192 20.77 -6.60 -15.85
C PRO A 192 21.63 -5.82 -16.85
N CYS A 193 21.14 -5.70 -18.07
CA CYS A 193 21.88 -5.08 -19.17
C CYS A 193 20.95 -4.27 -20.07
N LEU A 194 21.02 -2.94 -20.05
CA LEU A 194 20.13 -2.08 -20.85
C LEU A 194 20.45 -2.19 -22.35
N VAL A 195 19.54 -2.78 -23.13
CA VAL A 195 19.74 -3.02 -24.57
C VAL A 195 19.17 -1.89 -25.42
N THR A 196 17.95 -1.42 -25.13
CA THR A 196 17.28 -0.35 -25.89
C THR A 196 16.10 0.25 -25.13
N ARG A 197 15.54 1.37 -25.62
CA ARG A 197 14.37 2.09 -25.08
C ARG A 197 13.33 2.34 -26.17
N SER A 198 12.06 2.50 -25.78
CA SER A 198 10.99 2.91 -26.68
C SER A 198 11.01 4.42 -26.90
N ASN A 199 10.22 4.89 -27.87
CA ASN A 199 9.80 6.29 -27.83
C ASN A 199 8.96 6.53 -26.55
N PRO A 200 9.09 7.69 -25.89
CA PRO A 200 8.17 8.10 -24.83
C PRO A 200 6.72 8.25 -25.33
N ILE A 201 5.75 8.00 -24.45
CA ILE A 201 4.32 8.22 -24.70
C ILE A 201 3.67 8.94 -23.50
N LYS A 202 2.72 9.84 -23.81
CA LYS A 202 2.07 10.73 -22.83
C LYS A 202 0.60 10.39 -22.68
N PHE A 203 0.01 10.67 -21.51
CA PHE A 203 -1.44 10.59 -21.31
C PHE A 203 -2.18 11.70 -22.05
N ASP A 204 -3.42 11.42 -22.50
CA ASP A 204 -4.33 12.38 -23.16
C ASP A 204 -4.55 13.63 -22.29
N ASN A 205 -4.66 13.43 -20.97
CA ASN A 205 -4.70 14.50 -19.97
C ASN A 205 -3.94 14.07 -18.71
N PRO A 206 -2.64 14.36 -18.59
CA PRO A 206 -1.86 13.98 -17.40
C PRO A 206 -2.31 14.71 -16.12
N LYS A 207 -3.11 15.79 -16.25
CA LYS A 207 -3.68 16.53 -15.11
C LYS A 207 -5.02 15.99 -14.61
N MET A 208 -5.57 14.95 -15.24
CA MET A 208 -6.93 14.48 -14.97
C MET A 208 -7.23 14.30 -13.47
N PRO A 209 -8.36 14.82 -12.96
CA PRO A 209 -8.91 14.45 -11.66
C PRO A 209 -9.28 12.96 -11.65
N LEU A 210 -8.67 12.18 -10.75
CA LEU A 210 -8.72 10.72 -10.78
C LEU A 210 -9.06 10.10 -9.43
N TYR A 211 -9.55 8.87 -9.53
CA TYR A 211 -9.58 7.86 -8.48
C TYR A 211 -10.53 8.06 -7.26
N GLY A 212 -10.86 9.27 -6.82
CA GLY A 212 -11.42 9.69 -5.49
C GLY A 212 -12.11 8.76 -4.46
N HIS A 213 -11.85 8.99 -3.16
CA HIS A 213 -12.53 8.36 -2.00
C HIS A 213 -13.43 9.27 -1.16
N LEU A 214 -14.29 8.61 -0.38
CA LEU A 214 -15.07 9.15 0.72
C LEU A 214 -14.46 8.75 2.07
N SER A 215 -14.24 9.71 2.95
CA SER A 215 -14.00 9.49 4.39
C SER A 215 -15.00 10.30 5.23
N SER A 216 -15.23 9.94 6.49
CA SER A 216 -16.04 10.75 7.42
C SER A 216 -15.18 11.82 8.08
N ILE A 217 -15.67 13.06 8.19
CA ILE A 217 -14.92 14.19 8.78
C ILE A 217 -15.14 14.38 10.28
N ASP A 218 -16.14 13.72 10.85
CA ASP A 218 -16.47 13.78 12.28
C ASP A 218 -17.13 12.49 12.76
N SER A 219 -17.35 12.40 14.08
CA SER A 219 -17.92 11.23 14.74
C SER A 219 -19.43 11.08 14.61
N THR A 220 -20.13 11.96 13.89
CA THR A 220 -21.60 11.92 13.71
C THR A 220 -22.05 11.06 12.53
N ALA A 221 -21.15 10.79 11.57
CA ALA A 221 -21.44 10.19 10.28
C ALA A 221 -22.54 10.91 9.45
N THR A 222 -22.79 12.20 9.71
CA THR A 222 -23.70 13.05 8.91
C THR A 222 -22.98 13.80 7.78
N SER A 223 -21.66 13.69 7.72
CA SER A 223 -20.75 14.53 6.96
C SER A 223 -19.61 13.67 6.34
N MET A 224 -19.19 14.00 5.12
CA MET A 224 -18.26 13.18 4.34
C MET A 224 -17.33 14.06 3.49
N ARG A 225 -16.03 13.73 3.48
CA ARG A 225 -15.00 14.32 2.63
C ARG A 225 -14.89 13.47 1.36
N LEU A 226 -15.36 14.00 0.23
CA LEU A 226 -14.93 13.53 -1.10
C LEU A 226 -13.62 14.23 -1.43
N THR A 227 -12.71 13.47 -2.03
CA THR A 227 -11.33 13.88 -2.34
C THR A 227 -10.90 13.02 -3.58
N TRP A 228 -9.93 13.42 -4.45
CA TRP A 228 -9.48 12.75 -5.71
C TRP A 228 -8.08 13.23 -6.20
N VAL A 229 -7.13 12.39 -6.65
CA VAL A 229 -5.76 12.89 -7.02
C VAL A 229 -5.77 13.56 -8.41
N SER A 230 -4.98 14.62 -8.61
CA SER A 230 -4.84 15.28 -9.92
C SER A 230 -3.43 15.81 -10.19
N GLY A 231 -3.19 16.29 -11.41
CA GLY A 231 -1.94 17.00 -11.78
C GLY A 231 -2.06 18.53 -11.81
N ASP A 232 -3.07 19.11 -11.14
CA ASP A 232 -3.26 20.57 -11.08
C ASP A 232 -3.31 21.10 -9.65
N ASN A 233 -2.60 22.20 -9.40
CA ASN A 233 -2.46 22.81 -8.07
C ASN A 233 -3.57 23.80 -7.72
N GLN A 234 -4.45 24.12 -8.66
CA GLN A 234 -5.58 25.01 -8.41
C GLN A 234 -6.73 24.28 -7.72
N PRO A 235 -7.47 24.94 -6.79
CA PRO A 235 -8.70 24.40 -6.22
C PRO A 235 -9.72 24.00 -7.29
N GLN A 236 -10.28 22.80 -7.16
CA GLN A 236 -11.24 22.21 -8.10
C GLN A 236 -12.65 22.18 -7.49
N GLN A 237 -13.69 22.01 -8.31
CA GLN A 237 -15.08 21.99 -7.82
C GLN A 237 -15.65 20.56 -7.82
N VAL A 238 -16.05 20.08 -6.65
CA VAL A 238 -16.98 18.95 -6.52
C VAL A 238 -18.39 19.45 -6.79
N GLN A 239 -19.11 18.80 -7.69
CA GLN A 239 -20.56 18.97 -7.84
C GLN A 239 -21.27 17.73 -7.30
N TYR A 240 -22.25 17.93 -6.43
CA TYR A 240 -23.02 16.87 -5.77
C TYR A 240 -24.53 17.19 -5.80
N GLY A 241 -25.34 16.50 -4.98
CA GLY A 241 -26.80 16.47 -5.06
C GLY A 241 -27.47 17.83 -5.24
N ASP A 242 -28.53 17.87 -6.06
CA ASP A 242 -29.28 19.07 -6.47
C ASP A 242 -28.43 20.15 -7.20
N GLY A 243 -27.25 19.78 -7.71
CA GLY A 243 -26.33 20.71 -8.36
C GLY A 243 -25.50 21.56 -7.39
N LYS A 244 -25.50 21.22 -6.09
CA LYS A 244 -24.66 21.85 -5.07
C LYS A 244 -23.19 21.69 -5.43
N LYS A 245 -22.38 22.69 -5.04
CA LYS A 245 -20.94 22.73 -5.33
C LYS A 245 -20.14 23.05 -4.08
N VAL A 246 -18.96 22.46 -3.97
CA VAL A 246 -17.94 22.81 -2.98
C VAL A 246 -16.57 22.86 -3.64
N THR A 247 -15.75 23.83 -3.24
CA THR A 247 -14.37 24.01 -3.73
C THR A 247 -13.43 23.14 -2.88
N SER A 248 -12.45 22.51 -3.50
CA SER A 248 -11.46 21.69 -2.82
C SER A 248 -10.44 22.53 -2.06
N GLU A 249 -10.04 22.04 -0.89
CA GLU A 249 -8.70 22.31 -0.38
C GLU A 249 -7.70 21.48 -1.20
N VAL A 250 -6.46 21.93 -1.30
CA VAL A 250 -5.42 21.28 -2.12
C VAL A 250 -4.19 21.05 -1.26
N THR A 251 -3.74 19.80 -1.19
CA THR A 251 -2.49 19.43 -0.50
C THR A 251 -1.53 18.72 -1.44
N THR A 252 -0.25 18.70 -1.08
CA THR A 252 0.80 17.94 -1.75
C THR A 252 1.93 17.72 -0.76
N PHE A 253 2.87 16.85 -1.10
CA PHE A 253 4.13 16.67 -0.37
C PHE A 253 5.28 16.62 -1.38
N SER A 254 6.49 16.95 -0.92
CA SER A 254 7.69 17.01 -1.74
C SER A 254 8.77 16.06 -1.25
N GLN A 255 9.79 15.86 -2.08
CA GLN A 255 11.00 15.11 -1.74
C GLN A 255 11.66 15.63 -0.45
N ASN A 256 11.51 16.92 -0.12
CA ASN A 256 12.06 17.52 1.10
C ASN A 256 11.29 17.10 2.37
N ASP A 257 10.00 16.78 2.26
CA ASP A 257 9.14 16.40 3.39
C ASP A 257 9.38 14.94 3.84
N MET A 258 9.98 14.11 2.99
CA MET A 258 10.31 12.71 3.31
C MET A 258 11.42 12.63 4.36
N CYS A 259 11.29 11.71 5.32
CA CYS A 259 12.31 11.51 6.35
C CYS A 259 13.58 10.86 5.78
N SER A 260 14.73 11.18 6.37
CA SER A 260 16.04 10.68 5.94
C SER A 260 17.00 10.63 7.11
N ASN A 261 18.01 9.76 7.04
CA ASN A 261 19.16 9.85 7.90
C ASN A 261 20.02 11.08 7.48
N PRO A 262 20.65 11.83 8.41
CA PRO A 262 21.46 13.00 8.07
C PRO A 262 22.66 12.72 7.15
N THR A 263 23.16 11.49 7.14
CA THR A 263 24.35 11.10 6.36
C THR A 263 23.98 10.38 5.06
N ILE A 264 22.77 9.83 4.97
CA ILE A 264 22.34 8.87 3.93
C ILE A 264 20.85 9.13 3.58
N PRO A 265 20.55 9.67 2.39
CA PRO A 265 19.21 9.71 1.80
C PRO A 265 18.41 8.41 1.93
N SER A 266 17.11 8.53 2.22
CA SER A 266 16.16 7.43 2.21
C SER A 266 15.65 7.13 0.78
N PRO A 267 15.11 5.93 0.52
CA PRO A 267 14.42 5.61 -0.73
C PRO A 267 13.37 6.65 -1.14
N ALA A 268 12.49 7.01 -0.20
CA ALA A 268 11.46 8.01 -0.40
C ALA A 268 12.03 9.40 -0.78
N LYS A 269 13.23 9.74 -0.29
CA LYS A 269 13.91 11.01 -0.54
C LYS A 269 14.85 11.00 -1.75
N ASP A 270 15.13 9.85 -2.34
CA ASP A 270 16.06 9.68 -3.47
C ASP A 270 15.42 8.85 -4.60
N PHE A 271 16.01 7.73 -4.99
CA PHE A 271 15.67 6.92 -6.17
C PHE A 271 14.23 6.39 -6.21
N GLY A 272 13.52 6.33 -5.08
CA GLY A 272 12.12 5.89 -4.98
C GLY A 272 11.10 7.03 -5.07
N TRP A 273 11.56 8.29 -5.07
CA TRP A 273 10.72 9.46 -5.21
C TRP A 273 9.92 9.42 -6.52
N HIS A 274 8.63 9.75 -6.43
CA HIS A 274 7.74 10.04 -7.54
C HIS A 274 6.85 11.22 -7.16
N ASP A 275 6.66 12.16 -8.07
CA ASP A 275 5.85 13.35 -7.80
C ASP A 275 4.37 12.94 -7.62
N PRO A 276 3.76 13.14 -6.43
CA PRO A 276 2.40 12.67 -6.15
C PRO A 276 1.32 13.53 -6.83
N GLY A 277 1.72 14.62 -7.50
CA GLY A 277 0.81 15.65 -7.98
C GLY A 277 0.15 16.39 -6.82
N TYR A 278 -1.16 16.59 -6.95
CA TYR A 278 -1.95 17.34 -5.99
C TYR A 278 -3.01 16.45 -5.40
N ILE A 279 -2.86 16.19 -4.10
CA ILE A 279 -3.76 15.42 -3.29
C ILE A 279 -4.93 16.31 -2.88
N HIS A 280 -5.94 16.22 -3.73
CA HIS A 280 -7.22 15.70 -3.31
C HIS A 280 -7.09 14.13 -3.37
N SER A 281 -7.80 13.29 -2.63
CA SER A 281 -7.45 11.87 -2.36
C SER A 281 -8.26 10.75 -3.07
N ALA A 282 -7.56 9.91 -3.81
CA ALA A 282 -7.97 8.78 -4.69
C ALA A 282 -8.68 7.56 -4.01
N PRO A 283 -9.11 6.39 -4.64
CA PRO A 283 -8.17 5.26 -4.88
C PRO A 283 -8.40 3.92 -5.76
N GLY A 284 -9.31 3.59 -6.72
CA GLY A 284 -9.45 2.31 -7.62
C GLY A 284 -9.92 0.81 -7.24
N ALA A 285 -9.40 -0.36 -7.70
CA ALA A 285 -9.77 -1.75 -7.18
C ALA A 285 -9.02 -3.01 -7.73
N LEU A 286 -8.60 -4.03 -6.91
CA LEU A 286 -8.22 -5.41 -7.43
C LEU A 286 -8.51 -6.77 -6.69
N SER A 287 -8.01 -7.14 -5.47
CA SER A 287 -8.04 -8.57 -5.00
C SER A 287 -8.97 -8.90 -3.81
N VAL A 288 -8.53 -8.69 -2.56
CA VAL A 288 -9.42 -8.58 -1.39
C VAL A 288 -10.50 -7.55 -1.67
N ILE A 289 -10.11 -6.49 -2.38
CA ILE A 289 -10.97 -5.43 -2.85
C ILE A 289 -11.94 -5.87 -3.95
N LYS A 290 -11.63 -6.88 -4.78
CA LYS A 290 -12.66 -7.49 -5.65
C LYS A 290 -13.72 -8.20 -4.81
N ALA A 291 -13.34 -8.87 -3.72
CA ALA A 291 -14.32 -9.44 -2.79
C ALA A 291 -15.21 -8.36 -2.15
N ILE A 292 -14.59 -7.28 -1.64
CA ILE A 292 -15.34 -6.19 -1.03
C ILE A 292 -16.13 -5.39 -2.09
N THR A 293 -15.68 -5.36 -3.36
CA THR A 293 -16.44 -4.80 -4.49
C THR A 293 -17.71 -5.60 -4.74
N ASP A 294 -17.65 -6.93 -4.64
CA ASP A 294 -18.83 -7.80 -4.76
C ASP A 294 -19.80 -7.54 -3.57
N GLU A 295 -19.28 -7.41 -2.35
CA GLU A 295 -20.07 -7.07 -1.14
C GLU A 295 -20.70 -5.67 -1.20
N VAL A 296 -19.95 -4.63 -1.56
CA VAL A 296 -20.45 -3.24 -1.67
C VAL A 296 -21.46 -3.10 -2.82
N LYS A 297 -21.29 -3.82 -3.93
CA LYS A 297 -22.32 -3.90 -5.00
C LYS A 297 -23.64 -4.51 -4.52
N SER A 298 -23.63 -5.32 -3.45
CA SER A 298 -24.85 -5.86 -2.84
C SER A 298 -25.58 -4.85 -1.95
N ASN A 299 -25.04 -3.64 -1.75
CA ASN A 299 -25.51 -2.59 -0.84
C ASN A 299 -25.57 -2.99 0.65
N ASN A 300 -24.95 -4.11 1.03
CA ASN A 300 -24.94 -4.63 2.41
C ASN A 300 -23.72 -4.20 3.24
N VAL A 301 -22.92 -3.25 2.77
CA VAL A 301 -21.75 -2.68 3.48
C VAL A 301 -21.98 -1.18 3.64
N ASN A 302 -21.80 -0.64 4.85
CA ASN A 302 -21.95 0.79 5.13
C ASN A 302 -20.61 1.50 5.31
N SER A 303 -19.55 0.79 5.69
CA SER A 303 -18.20 1.33 5.87
C SER A 303 -17.14 0.23 5.84
N ILE A 304 -15.90 0.64 5.56
CA ILE A 304 -14.70 -0.22 5.57
C ILE A 304 -13.67 0.41 6.51
N PHE A 305 -12.94 -0.44 7.23
CA PHE A 305 -11.81 -0.05 8.07
C PHE A 305 -10.57 -0.86 7.68
N HIS A 306 -9.52 -0.17 7.24
CA HIS A 306 -8.22 -0.76 6.91
C HIS A 306 -7.22 -0.39 8.00
N ILE A 307 -6.84 -1.36 8.84
CA ILE A 307 -6.09 -1.11 10.08
C ILE A 307 -4.57 -1.16 9.87
N GLY A 308 -4.04 -0.14 9.18
CA GLY A 308 -2.62 0.00 8.85
C GLY A 308 -2.14 -0.97 7.77
N ASP A 309 -0.90 -0.77 7.31
CA ASP A 309 -0.28 -1.52 6.22
C ASP A 309 -1.10 -1.37 4.92
N ILE A 310 -1.23 -0.11 4.51
CA ILE A 310 -2.20 0.36 3.53
C ILE A 310 -1.79 -0.01 2.11
N SER A 311 -0.64 0.48 1.65
CA SER A 311 -0.17 0.34 0.26
C SER A 311 1.05 -0.57 0.10
N TYR A 312 1.83 -0.75 1.17
CA TYR A 312 3.21 -1.24 1.11
C TYR A 312 4.06 -0.52 0.04
N ALA A 313 3.87 0.79 -0.17
CA ALA A 313 4.71 1.59 -1.05
C ALA A 313 6.15 1.64 -0.52
N THR A 314 6.35 1.84 0.78
CA THR A 314 7.65 1.68 1.48
C THR A 314 8.80 2.45 0.83
N GLY A 315 8.52 3.69 0.41
CA GLY A 315 9.44 4.61 -0.26
C GLY A 315 9.42 4.56 -1.79
N PHE A 316 8.66 3.66 -2.41
CA PHE A 316 8.43 3.61 -3.86
C PHE A 316 7.10 4.29 -4.22
N LEU A 317 7.11 5.62 -4.26
CA LEU A 317 5.88 6.42 -4.16
C LEU A 317 4.85 6.23 -5.28
N ALA A 318 5.24 5.77 -6.48
CA ALA A 318 4.29 5.44 -7.55
C ALA A 318 3.37 4.25 -7.17
N GLU A 319 3.77 3.39 -6.22
CA GLU A 319 2.92 2.33 -5.68
C GLU A 319 1.72 2.91 -4.90
N TRP A 320 1.82 4.14 -4.37
CA TRP A 320 0.62 4.84 -3.90
C TRP A 320 -0.35 5.06 -5.05
N ASP A 321 0.04 5.56 -6.23
CA ASP A 321 -0.90 5.68 -7.36
C ASP A 321 -1.51 4.35 -7.81
N TYR A 322 -0.81 3.23 -7.67
CA TYR A 322 -1.40 1.91 -7.96
C TYR A 322 -2.31 1.42 -6.85
N PHE A 323 -1.99 1.66 -5.57
CA PHE A 323 -2.91 1.44 -4.44
C PHE A 323 -4.13 2.37 -4.51
N LEU A 324 -3.90 3.55 -5.04
CA LEU A 324 -4.86 4.59 -5.36
C LEU A 324 -5.45 4.39 -6.78
N GLN A 325 -5.18 3.25 -7.40
CA GLN A 325 -6.05 2.59 -8.37
C GLN A 325 -6.44 1.15 -7.88
N LEU A 326 -6.48 0.91 -6.55
CA LEU A 326 -6.82 -0.34 -5.84
C LEU A 326 -8.03 -0.32 -4.83
N ILE A 327 -8.79 0.78 -4.57
CA ILE A 327 -10.03 0.83 -3.72
C ILE A 327 -11.31 1.70 -4.06
N ASN A 328 -11.43 2.68 -4.97
CA ASN A 328 -12.69 3.44 -5.30
C ASN A 328 -13.94 2.67 -5.73
N PRO A 329 -13.94 1.68 -6.64
CA PRO A 329 -15.08 0.78 -6.80
C PRO A 329 -15.74 0.27 -5.50
N ILE A 330 -15.07 0.40 -4.34
CA ILE A 330 -15.71 0.49 -3.01
C ILE A 330 -15.65 1.89 -2.34
N ALA A 331 -14.49 2.52 -2.23
CA ALA A 331 -14.24 3.74 -1.45
C ALA A 331 -14.82 5.05 -2.04
N SER A 332 -15.24 5.10 -3.31
CA SER A 332 -16.03 6.22 -3.85
C SER A 332 -17.53 6.11 -3.52
N LYS A 333 -17.94 5.04 -2.84
CA LYS A 333 -19.34 4.70 -2.54
C LYS A 333 -19.63 4.60 -1.05
N VAL A 334 -18.66 4.17 -0.24
CA VAL A 334 -18.78 4.04 1.22
C VAL A 334 -17.52 4.60 1.90
N PRO A 335 -17.62 5.13 3.14
CA PRO A 335 -16.48 5.55 3.93
C PRO A 335 -15.37 4.49 4.00
N TYR A 336 -14.16 4.89 3.61
CA TYR A 336 -12.95 4.08 3.74
C TYR A 336 -12.07 4.66 4.85
N MET A 337 -12.26 4.14 6.06
CA MET A 337 -11.55 4.59 7.26
C MET A 337 -10.23 3.83 7.39
N THR A 338 -9.16 4.50 7.83
CA THR A 338 -7.83 3.88 7.97
C THR A 338 -7.26 4.05 9.38
N ALA A 339 -6.45 3.08 9.83
CA ALA A 339 -5.42 3.31 10.84
C ALA A 339 -4.05 3.37 10.14
N ILE A 340 -3.02 3.86 10.83
CA ILE A 340 -1.64 3.88 10.34
C ILE A 340 -0.89 2.63 10.83
N GLY A 341 -0.11 1.98 9.96
CA GLY A 341 0.75 0.84 10.30
C GLY A 341 2.24 1.19 10.27
N ASN A 342 3.09 0.18 10.53
CA ASN A 342 4.54 0.37 10.55
C ASN A 342 5.11 0.65 9.15
N HIS A 343 4.54 0.05 8.10
CA HIS A 343 4.92 0.34 6.72
C HIS A 343 4.50 1.74 6.22
N GLU A 344 3.68 2.47 6.98
CA GLU A 344 3.47 3.90 6.77
C GLU A 344 4.40 4.77 7.64
N ARG A 345 4.61 4.43 8.92
CA ARG A 345 5.12 5.39 9.93
C ARG A 345 6.55 5.18 10.41
N ASP A 346 7.08 3.96 10.37
CA ASP A 346 8.34 3.64 11.05
C ASP A 346 9.57 4.06 10.26
N TYR A 347 10.37 4.92 10.89
CA TYR A 347 11.65 5.38 10.36
C TYR A 347 12.52 6.03 11.45
N ILE A 348 13.84 6.10 11.24
CA ILE A 348 14.77 6.79 12.15
C ILE A 348 14.46 8.29 12.27
N ALA A 349 14.56 8.82 13.50
CA ALA A 349 14.28 10.22 13.85
C ALA A 349 12.85 10.73 13.52
N SER A 350 11.93 9.84 13.16
CA SER A 350 10.55 10.18 12.79
C SER A 350 9.62 10.45 13.97
N GLY A 351 9.97 10.04 15.20
CA GLY A 351 9.08 10.07 16.37
C GLY A 351 8.29 8.78 16.63
N SER A 352 8.39 7.75 15.76
CA SER A 352 7.81 6.43 16.06
C SER A 352 8.47 5.79 17.30
N VAL A 353 7.68 5.03 18.06
CA VAL A 353 8.13 4.13 19.13
C VAL A 353 9.02 3.02 18.55
N TYR A 354 8.75 2.61 17.31
CA TYR A 354 9.44 1.54 16.61
C TYR A 354 10.41 2.14 15.58
N VAL A 355 11.70 2.06 15.91
CA VAL A 355 12.78 2.55 15.05
C VAL A 355 13.22 1.43 14.10
N THR A 356 12.30 1.02 13.23
CA THR A 356 12.56 0.12 12.09
C THR A 356 12.67 0.93 10.79
N PRO A 357 13.13 0.33 9.67
CA PRO A 357 13.15 0.98 8.37
C PRO A 357 11.85 0.80 7.57
N ASP A 358 10.77 0.28 8.18
CA ASP A 358 9.67 -0.37 7.46
C ASP A 358 8.90 0.54 6.49
N SER A 359 8.85 1.87 6.75
CA SER A 359 8.22 2.84 5.85
C SER A 359 9.12 3.32 4.69
N GLY A 360 10.39 2.89 4.62
CA GLY A 360 11.33 3.30 3.56
C GLY A 360 11.63 4.81 3.50
N GLY A 361 11.32 5.55 4.56
CA GLY A 361 11.48 7.01 4.65
C GLY A 361 10.19 7.82 4.52
N GLU A 362 9.05 7.18 4.28
CA GLU A 362 7.75 7.85 4.16
C GLU A 362 7.26 8.47 5.48
N CYS A 363 7.58 7.84 6.62
CA CYS A 363 7.37 8.37 7.98
C CYS A 363 6.00 9.01 8.28
N GLY A 364 4.93 8.48 7.67
CA GLY A 364 3.54 8.92 7.82
C GLY A 364 3.10 10.01 6.84
N VAL A 365 4.01 10.68 6.12
CA VAL A 365 3.65 11.85 5.29
C VAL A 365 2.72 11.50 4.12
N PRO A 366 2.96 10.44 3.32
CA PRO A 366 2.00 10.01 2.29
C PRO A 366 0.69 9.51 2.90
N TYR A 367 0.73 8.78 4.02
CA TYR A 367 -0.48 8.30 4.72
C TYR A 367 -1.37 9.46 5.16
N GLU A 368 -0.86 10.44 5.92
CA GLU A 368 -1.68 11.55 6.43
C GLU A 368 -2.19 12.47 5.32
N THR A 369 -1.45 12.56 4.20
CA THR A 369 -1.88 13.36 3.05
C THR A 369 -2.94 12.62 2.22
N TYR A 370 -2.72 11.35 1.88
CA TYR A 370 -3.67 10.56 1.10
C TYR A 370 -4.91 10.16 1.90
N PHE A 371 -4.80 9.90 3.20
CA PHE A 371 -5.91 9.44 4.05
C PHE A 371 -6.19 10.43 5.18
N PRO A 372 -6.77 11.61 4.86
CA PRO A 372 -7.12 12.63 5.84
C PRO A 372 -8.34 12.19 6.66
N MET A 373 -8.07 11.38 7.67
CA MET A 373 -9.00 10.90 8.71
C MET A 373 -9.42 12.04 9.66
N PRO A 374 -10.46 11.85 10.51
CA PRO A 374 -10.93 12.87 11.46
C PRO A 374 -10.03 12.96 12.71
N VAL A 375 -8.72 13.11 12.49
CA VAL A 375 -7.67 13.24 13.51
C VAL A 375 -7.64 14.66 14.08
N GLN A 376 -7.03 14.84 15.26
CA GLN A 376 -7.04 16.14 15.95
C GLN A 376 -6.07 17.15 15.33
N GLU A 377 -4.92 16.68 14.83
CA GLU A 377 -3.89 17.46 14.14
C GLU A 377 -2.91 16.50 13.41
N LYS A 378 -1.91 17.06 12.72
CA LYS A 378 -0.85 16.32 12.03
C LYS A 378 0.06 15.57 13.03
N ASP A 379 0.55 14.39 12.66
CA ASP A 379 1.35 13.49 13.51
C ASP A 379 0.64 13.07 14.82
N LYS A 380 -0.70 13.15 14.84
CA LYS A 380 -1.57 12.54 15.85
C LYS A 380 -2.62 11.63 15.19
N PRO A 381 -2.22 10.56 14.47
CA PRO A 381 -3.10 9.73 13.64
C PRO A 381 -4.00 8.74 14.44
N TRP A 382 -4.65 9.24 15.49
CA TRP A 382 -5.65 8.54 16.31
C TRP A 382 -6.94 9.37 16.38
N TYR A 383 -8.09 8.69 16.32
CA TYR A 383 -9.40 9.32 16.21
C TYR A 383 -10.52 8.36 16.61
N SER A 384 -11.73 8.89 16.84
CA SER A 384 -12.92 8.08 17.08
C SER A 384 -14.10 8.50 16.22
N ILE A 385 -14.99 7.55 15.96
CA ILE A 385 -16.15 7.74 15.08
C ILE A 385 -17.32 6.86 15.53
N GLU A 386 -18.54 7.39 15.50
CA GLU A 386 -19.75 6.58 15.72
C GLU A 386 -20.45 6.30 14.39
N GLN A 387 -20.79 5.03 14.15
CA GLN A 387 -21.57 4.61 12.98
C GLN A 387 -22.74 3.74 13.45
N ALA A 388 -23.96 4.29 13.29
CA ALA A 388 -25.23 3.78 13.81
C ALA A 388 -25.22 3.42 15.31
N SER A 389 -24.88 2.18 15.67
CA SER A 389 -24.89 1.65 17.04
C SER A 389 -23.52 1.23 17.58
N VAL A 390 -22.46 1.56 16.84
CA VAL A 390 -21.07 1.25 17.18
C VAL A 390 -20.27 2.53 17.35
N HIS A 391 -19.51 2.61 18.44
CA HIS A 391 -18.42 3.57 18.63
C HIS A 391 -17.10 2.88 18.29
N PHE A 392 -16.28 3.51 17.45
CA PHE A 392 -14.95 3.04 17.08
C PHE A 392 -13.89 3.96 17.68
N THR A 393 -12.92 3.38 18.38
CA THR A 393 -11.71 4.06 18.86
C THR A 393 -10.54 3.54 18.03
N ILE A 394 -9.97 4.38 17.16
CA ILE A 394 -8.87 4.04 16.26
C ILE A 394 -7.58 4.68 16.79
N ILE A 395 -6.56 3.87 17.04
CA ILE A 395 -5.27 4.31 17.56
C ILE A 395 -4.15 4.08 16.54
N SER A 396 -3.03 4.78 16.74
CA SER A 396 -1.76 4.43 16.13
C SER A 396 -0.93 3.57 17.09
N THR A 397 -0.59 2.38 16.64
CA THR A 397 0.32 1.47 17.34
C THR A 397 1.80 1.90 17.26
N GLU A 398 2.10 2.92 16.45
CA GLU A 398 3.46 3.40 16.20
C GLU A 398 3.82 4.63 17.04
N HIS A 399 2.84 5.27 17.68
CA HIS A 399 3.03 6.43 18.55
C HIS A 399 2.99 6.04 20.03
N ASN A 400 3.58 6.86 20.89
CA ASN A 400 3.75 6.55 22.32
C ASN A 400 2.39 6.24 23.01
N LEU A 401 2.32 5.09 23.68
CA LEU A 401 1.13 4.57 24.38
C LEU A 401 1.31 4.49 25.91
N LEU A 402 2.42 4.99 26.47
CA LEU A 402 2.66 5.03 27.91
C LEU A 402 1.68 5.97 28.64
N PRO A 403 1.41 5.79 29.96
CA PRO A 403 0.35 6.53 30.66
C PRO A 403 0.46 8.06 30.67
N ASN A 404 1.66 8.60 30.41
CA ASN A 404 1.91 10.04 30.31
C ASN A 404 1.89 10.58 28.86
N SER A 405 1.65 9.72 27.86
CA SER A 405 1.55 10.14 26.47
C SER A 405 0.22 10.82 26.17
N GLU A 406 0.21 11.68 25.15
CA GLU A 406 -1.01 12.33 24.69
C GLU A 406 -2.02 11.33 24.12
N GLN A 407 -1.56 10.33 23.35
CA GLN A 407 -2.43 9.28 22.83
C GLN A 407 -3.08 8.47 23.96
N TYR A 408 -2.37 8.14 25.04
CA TYR A 408 -2.97 7.42 26.18
C TYR A 408 -4.04 8.27 26.88
N GLN A 409 -3.76 9.56 27.12
CA GLN A 409 -4.72 10.50 27.71
C GLN A 409 -5.94 10.70 26.79
N TRP A 410 -5.72 10.73 25.49
CA TRP A 410 -6.79 10.76 24.48
C TRP A 410 -7.64 9.49 24.52
N ILE A 411 -7.05 8.28 24.53
CA ILE A 411 -7.78 7.01 24.65
C ILE A 411 -8.63 7.01 25.93
N GLN A 412 -8.06 7.39 27.07
CA GLN A 412 -8.79 7.44 28.34
C GLN A 412 -9.99 8.40 28.29
N LYS A 413 -9.83 9.56 27.66
CA LYS A 413 -10.90 10.55 27.47
C LYS A 413 -11.98 10.06 26.50
N ASP A 414 -11.58 9.41 25.41
CA ASP A 414 -12.47 8.85 24.39
C ASP A 414 -13.36 7.74 24.98
N LEU A 415 -12.74 6.72 25.57
CA LEU A 415 -13.43 5.58 26.20
C LEU A 415 -14.37 6.03 27.35
N ALA A 416 -14.02 7.09 28.07
CA ALA A 416 -14.86 7.69 29.11
C ALA A 416 -16.08 8.46 28.56
N SER A 417 -16.05 8.89 27.29
CA SER A 417 -17.13 9.65 26.65
C SER A 417 -18.24 8.78 26.05
N VAL A 418 -17.98 7.48 25.85
CA VAL A 418 -18.86 6.59 25.08
C VAL A 418 -20.20 6.36 25.78
N ASN A 419 -21.27 6.97 25.25
CA ASN A 419 -22.63 6.72 25.72
C ASN A 419 -23.12 5.33 25.24
N ARG A 420 -22.96 4.31 26.10
CA ARG A 420 -23.36 2.92 25.84
C ARG A 420 -24.88 2.66 25.73
N GLU A 421 -25.71 3.70 25.84
CA GLU A 421 -27.12 3.69 25.44
C GLU A 421 -27.32 4.15 23.98
N LYS A 422 -26.50 5.09 23.49
CA LYS A 422 -26.44 5.49 22.08
C LYS A 422 -25.72 4.43 21.26
N THR A 423 -24.47 4.15 21.62
CA THR A 423 -23.52 3.23 20.99
C THR A 423 -23.22 2.05 21.92
N PRO A 424 -24.11 1.02 21.98
CA PRO A 424 -23.92 -0.13 22.86
C PRO A 424 -22.63 -0.90 22.59
N TRP A 425 -22.17 -0.92 21.33
CA TRP A 425 -20.92 -1.55 20.92
C TRP A 425 -19.78 -0.53 20.91
N LEU A 426 -18.64 -0.96 21.44
CA LEU A 426 -17.40 -0.20 21.47
C LEU A 426 -16.32 -1.12 20.89
N VAL A 427 -15.68 -0.67 19.80
CA VAL A 427 -14.69 -1.43 19.04
C VAL A 427 -13.38 -0.65 19.03
N PHE A 428 -12.36 -1.20 19.69
CA PHE A 428 -11.03 -0.62 19.78
C PHE A 428 -10.12 -1.23 18.72
N MET A 429 -9.40 -0.40 17.95
CA MET A 429 -8.72 -0.80 16.72
C MET A 429 -7.35 -0.13 16.57
N GLY A 430 -6.36 -0.89 16.14
CA GLY A 430 -5.00 -0.45 15.80
C GLY A 430 -4.35 -1.50 14.89
N HIS A 431 -3.15 -1.19 14.38
CA HIS A 431 -2.44 -2.07 13.45
C HIS A 431 -1.70 -3.23 14.14
N ARG A 432 -0.75 -2.95 15.04
CA ARG A 432 -0.01 -4.00 15.77
C ARG A 432 -0.89 -4.83 16.70
N GLN A 433 -0.47 -6.08 16.89
CA GLN A 433 -1.23 -7.12 17.58
C GLN A 433 -1.05 -7.06 19.11
N MET A 434 -2.14 -6.81 19.83
CA MET A 434 -2.19 -6.89 21.31
C MET A 434 -1.94 -8.32 21.83
N TYR A 435 -2.42 -9.34 21.11
CA TYR A 435 -2.24 -10.75 21.45
C TYR A 435 -1.86 -11.55 20.20
N HIS A 436 -1.03 -12.59 20.35
CA HIS A 436 -0.77 -13.55 19.28
C HIS A 436 -0.76 -15.00 19.80
N SER A 437 -0.96 -15.95 18.88
CA SER A 437 -0.80 -17.40 19.14
C SER A 437 0.33 -18.04 18.32
N GLY A 438 1.10 -17.24 17.58
CA GLY A 438 2.31 -17.68 16.86
C GLY A 438 3.53 -17.88 17.78
N LYS A 439 4.53 -18.64 17.33
CA LYS A 439 5.80 -18.88 18.05
C LYS A 439 6.95 -17.94 17.66
N ILE A 440 6.72 -16.99 16.76
CA ILE A 440 7.76 -16.22 16.05
C ILE A 440 7.67 -14.71 16.32
N LEU A 441 6.48 -14.19 16.59
CA LEU A 441 6.27 -12.86 17.13
C LEU A 441 6.31 -12.90 18.66
N ASN A 442 6.47 -11.74 19.30
CA ASN A 442 6.22 -11.52 20.72
C ASN A 442 5.03 -10.57 20.87
N GLU A 443 4.28 -10.70 21.97
CA GLU A 443 3.24 -9.73 22.33
C GLU A 443 3.90 -8.37 22.55
N ASP A 444 3.29 -7.31 22.04
CA ASP A 444 3.73 -5.98 22.43
C ASP A 444 3.36 -5.76 23.90
N LYS A 445 4.41 -5.77 24.73
CA LYS A 445 4.32 -5.63 26.17
C LYS A 445 3.69 -4.29 26.58
N ILE A 446 3.74 -3.26 25.73
CA ILE A 446 3.06 -1.99 26.00
C ILE A 446 1.54 -2.20 25.94
N PHE A 447 1.02 -2.89 24.92
CA PHE A 447 -0.41 -3.19 24.85
C PHE A 447 -0.93 -4.01 26.02
N VAL A 448 -0.27 -5.10 26.36
CA VAL A 448 -0.72 -5.99 27.46
C VAL A 448 -0.57 -5.32 28.83
N SER A 449 0.52 -4.58 29.09
CA SER A 449 0.75 -3.99 30.42
C SER A 449 0.09 -2.62 30.65
N ILE A 450 -0.18 -1.84 29.59
CA ILE A 450 -0.69 -0.47 29.69
C ILE A 450 -2.11 -0.31 29.12
N ILE A 451 -2.40 -0.92 27.97
CA ILE A 451 -3.67 -0.70 27.26
C ILE A 451 -4.76 -1.69 27.69
N GLU A 452 -4.47 -2.98 27.89
CA GLU A 452 -5.46 -3.95 28.38
C GLU A 452 -6.14 -3.49 29.69
N PRO A 453 -5.43 -3.03 30.74
CA PRO A 453 -6.08 -2.57 31.98
C PRO A 453 -7.08 -1.43 31.76
N LEU A 454 -6.76 -0.51 30.84
CA LEU A 454 -7.63 0.61 30.46
C LEU A 454 -8.87 0.12 29.69
N LEU A 455 -8.71 -0.82 28.75
CA LEU A 455 -9.83 -1.44 28.02
C LEU A 455 -10.77 -2.21 28.96
N LEU A 456 -10.22 -2.96 29.91
CA LEU A 456 -10.99 -3.67 30.95
C LEU A 456 -11.78 -2.70 31.84
N GLN A 457 -11.18 -1.58 32.25
CA GLN A 457 -11.85 -0.54 33.04
C GLN A 457 -13.12 -0.02 32.34
N TYR A 458 -13.07 0.24 31.04
CA TYR A 458 -14.20 0.75 30.25
C TYR A 458 -15.10 -0.36 29.66
N LYS A 459 -14.95 -1.61 30.14
CA LYS A 459 -15.76 -2.77 29.75
C LYS A 459 -15.74 -3.04 28.24
N VAL A 460 -14.58 -2.86 27.61
CA VAL A 460 -14.26 -3.56 26.37
C VAL A 460 -14.00 -5.01 26.75
N LYS A 461 -14.89 -5.92 26.35
CA LYS A 461 -14.78 -7.34 26.70
C LYS A 461 -13.54 -7.93 26.00
N THR A 462 -12.74 -8.70 26.74
CA THR A 462 -11.68 -9.54 26.17
C THR A 462 -12.28 -10.76 25.45
N TRP A 463 -11.67 -11.14 24.34
CA TRP A 463 -12.05 -12.30 23.50
C TRP A 463 -10.78 -12.98 23.00
N SER A 464 -10.79 -14.31 22.91
CA SER A 464 -9.69 -15.07 22.31
C SER A 464 -9.93 -15.30 20.81
N LEU A 465 -8.98 -14.87 19.98
CA LEU A 465 -9.00 -15.17 18.54
C LEU A 465 -8.39 -16.56 18.27
N LYS A 466 -9.09 -17.36 17.46
CA LYS A 466 -8.55 -18.59 16.89
C LYS A 466 -7.73 -18.26 15.64
N ARG A 467 -6.54 -18.84 15.50
CA ARG A 467 -5.72 -18.67 14.29
C ARG A 467 -6.42 -19.27 13.07
N ILE A 468 -6.67 -18.44 12.07
CA ILE A 468 -7.03 -18.84 10.70
C ILE A 468 -5.94 -18.28 9.78
N SER A 469 -5.45 -19.09 8.85
CA SER A 469 -4.20 -18.84 8.09
C SER A 469 -4.46 -18.65 6.60
N GLU A 470 -5.52 -17.95 6.26
CA GLU A 470 -5.98 -17.73 4.88
C GLU A 470 -6.28 -16.23 4.68
N PHE A 471 -6.10 -15.73 3.45
CA PHE A 471 -6.45 -14.35 3.13
C PHE A 471 -7.96 -14.14 3.26
N GLY A 472 -8.37 -13.05 3.91
CA GLY A 472 -9.78 -12.80 4.21
C GLY A 472 -10.03 -11.40 4.76
N TYR A 473 -11.25 -11.18 5.23
CA TYR A 473 -11.70 -9.96 5.89
C TYR A 473 -12.79 -10.28 6.92
N LEU A 474 -12.94 -9.44 7.93
CA LEU A 474 -14.00 -9.57 8.93
C LEU A 474 -15.22 -8.76 8.47
N ARG A 475 -16.39 -9.40 8.32
CA ARG A 475 -17.67 -8.75 8.06
C ARG A 475 -18.48 -8.68 9.35
N GLY A 476 -18.66 -7.47 9.87
CA GLY A 476 -19.51 -7.16 11.02
C GLY A 476 -20.89 -6.67 10.61
N HIS A 477 -21.90 -7.00 11.41
CA HIS A 477 -23.25 -6.48 11.34
C HIS A 477 -23.72 -6.11 12.75
N ALA A 478 -24.06 -4.84 12.95
CA ALA A 478 -24.39 -4.27 14.26
C ALA A 478 -25.81 -3.70 14.30
N THR A 479 -26.58 -4.18 15.27
CA THR A 479 -27.88 -3.65 15.70
C THR A 479 -27.78 -3.22 17.17
N ARG A 480 -28.80 -2.57 17.75
CA ARG A 480 -28.74 -2.15 19.16
C ARG A 480 -28.71 -3.30 20.18
N THR A 481 -28.97 -4.54 19.77
CA THR A 481 -29.07 -5.75 20.64
C THR A 481 -28.24 -6.94 20.17
N GLU A 482 -27.84 -7.03 18.89
CA GLU A 482 -26.91 -8.05 18.37
C GLU A 482 -25.74 -7.38 17.63
N LEU A 483 -24.51 -7.82 17.95
CA LEU A 483 -23.31 -7.65 17.12
C LEU A 483 -22.89 -9.05 16.62
N LYS A 484 -22.97 -9.25 15.30
CA LYS A 484 -22.51 -10.46 14.60
C LYS A 484 -21.24 -10.14 13.83
N LEU A 485 -20.22 -10.99 13.90
CA LEU A 485 -18.94 -10.83 13.21
C LEU A 485 -18.55 -12.16 12.55
N GLU A 486 -18.25 -12.11 11.25
CA GLU A 486 -17.94 -13.25 10.38
C GLU A 486 -16.54 -13.09 9.78
N LEU A 487 -15.71 -14.13 9.76
CA LEU A 487 -14.49 -14.13 8.96
C LEU A 487 -14.79 -14.71 7.58
N VAL A 488 -14.48 -13.96 6.52
CA VAL A 488 -14.77 -14.35 5.13
C VAL A 488 -13.47 -14.51 4.35
N ASN A 489 -13.25 -15.68 3.74
CA ASN A 489 -12.08 -15.96 2.91
C ASN A 489 -12.19 -15.23 1.55
N SER A 490 -11.13 -14.48 1.19
CA SER A 490 -11.12 -13.58 0.03
C SER A 490 -10.85 -14.27 -1.31
N GLY A 491 -10.52 -15.57 -1.30
CA GLY A 491 -10.51 -16.45 -2.46
C GLY A 491 -11.83 -17.20 -2.65
N THR A 492 -12.33 -17.88 -1.60
CA THR A 492 -13.51 -18.78 -1.68
C THR A 492 -14.86 -18.05 -1.59
N ARG A 493 -14.89 -16.81 -1.08
CA ARG A 493 -16.10 -16.06 -0.68
C ARG A 493 -16.91 -16.72 0.47
N LYS A 494 -16.39 -17.77 1.11
CA LYS A 494 -17.08 -18.45 2.20
C LYS A 494 -16.82 -17.78 3.54
N VAL A 495 -17.80 -17.90 4.44
CA VAL A 495 -17.64 -17.60 5.86
C VAL A 495 -16.96 -18.79 6.52
N GLU A 496 -15.75 -18.61 7.02
CA GLU A 496 -14.93 -19.68 7.63
C GLU A 496 -15.08 -19.71 9.17
N ASP A 497 -15.51 -18.59 9.79
CA ASP A 497 -15.86 -18.52 11.22
C ASP A 497 -16.96 -17.46 11.47
N THR A 498 -17.70 -17.57 12.57
CA THR A 498 -18.75 -16.61 12.98
C THR A 498 -18.94 -16.57 14.48
N PHE A 499 -18.86 -15.37 15.06
CA PHE A 499 -19.27 -15.12 16.45
C PHE A 499 -20.41 -14.09 16.55
N ARG A 500 -21.14 -14.14 17.65
CA ARG A 500 -22.27 -13.26 17.95
C ARG A 500 -22.24 -12.85 19.41
N ILE A 501 -22.66 -11.61 19.66
CA ILE A 501 -22.81 -11.03 20.98
C ILE A 501 -24.20 -10.42 21.06
N THR A 502 -25.05 -10.97 21.92
CA THR A 502 -26.38 -10.42 22.20
C THR A 502 -26.33 -9.63 23.52
N LYS A 503 -27.08 -8.53 23.61
CA LYS A 503 -27.20 -7.63 24.76
C LYS A 503 -28.66 -7.50 25.19
#